data_AF-A0AAW2CIH7-F1
#
_entry.id   AF-A0AAW2CIH7-F1
#
_cell.length_a   1.000
_cell.length_b   1.000
_cell.length_c   1.000
_cell.angle_alpha   90.00
_cell.angle_beta   90.00
_cell.angle_gamma   90.00
#
_symmetry.space_group_name_H-M   'P 1'
#
loop_
_entity.id
_entity.type
_entity.pdbx_description
1 polymer ?
#
loop_
_entity_poly.entity_id
_entity_poly.type
_entity_poly.pdbx_seq_one_letter_code
_entity_poly.pdbx_strand_id
1 'polypeptide(L)'
;MHRGYYAGQAKASGSTKHVGESAGTDDKFSLEKAIAILNGHKDLNDMTFFKVQKKLYNREARIFFMTVSNNRKKAWMEFIAKESD
;
A
#
# COMPACT_ATOMS: atom_id res chain seq x y z
N MET A 1 -30.18 -42.14 -38.79
CA MET A 1 -29.60 -42.67 -37.53
C MET A 1 -28.09 -42.75 -37.71
N HIS A 2 -27.29 -41.99 -36.95
CA HIS A 2 -25.96 -42.32 -36.39
C HIS A 2 -25.45 -41.10 -35.61
N ARG A 3 -25.13 -41.33 -34.33
CA ARG A 3 -24.55 -40.36 -33.36
C ARG A 3 -23.03 -40.52 -33.32
N GLY A 4 -22.34 -39.43 -32.97
CA GLY A 4 -20.97 -39.39 -32.41
C GLY A 4 -19.89 -38.90 -33.39
N TYR A 5 -18.83 -38.16 -33.03
CA TYR A 5 -18.32 -37.56 -31.78
C TYR A 5 -17.44 -36.32 -32.14
N TYR A 6 -17.20 -35.43 -31.18
CA TYR A 6 -16.42 -34.17 -31.25
C TYR A 6 -14.92 -34.33 -31.63
N ALA A 7 -14.36 -33.36 -32.37
CA ALA A 7 -12.98 -32.85 -32.20
C ALA A 7 -12.71 -31.60 -33.06
N GLY A 8 -12.20 -30.51 -32.49
CA GLY A 8 -11.66 -29.40 -33.29
C GLY A 8 -11.52 -28.02 -32.61
N GLN A 9 -10.67 -27.95 -31.59
CA GLN A 9 -9.94 -26.75 -31.09
C GLN A 9 -10.64 -25.39 -30.97
N ALA A 10 -10.95 -25.04 -29.72
CA ALA A 10 -10.92 -23.68 -29.22
C ALA A 10 -9.49 -23.13 -29.17
N LYS A 11 -9.32 -21.85 -29.54
CA LYS A 11 -8.27 -20.98 -28.98
C LYS A 11 -8.92 -19.65 -28.61
N ALA A 12 -9.51 -19.63 -27.42
CA ALA A 12 -9.72 -18.39 -26.70
C ALA A 12 -8.35 -17.73 -26.54
N SER A 13 -8.21 -16.50 -27.05
CA SER A 13 -7.02 -15.69 -26.81
C SER A 13 -7.07 -15.26 -25.35
N GLY A 14 -6.44 -16.09 -24.50
CA GLY A 14 -6.34 -15.89 -23.07
C GLY A 14 -5.62 -14.59 -22.78
N SER A 15 -6.40 -13.63 -22.29
CA SER A 15 -5.92 -12.44 -21.62
C SER A 15 -5.09 -12.82 -20.39
N THR A 16 -4.25 -11.85 -20.00
CA THR A 16 -3.47 -11.76 -18.77
C THR A 16 -2.36 -12.79 -18.61
N LYS A 17 -1.17 -12.35 -19.06
CA LYS A 17 0.10 -12.69 -18.43
C LYS A 17 -0.11 -12.60 -16.92
N HIS A 18 0.01 -13.74 -16.24
CA HIS A 18 0.11 -13.80 -14.80
C HIS A 18 1.13 -12.76 -14.35
N VAL A 19 0.64 -11.69 -13.74
CA VAL A 19 1.46 -10.78 -12.95
C VAL A 19 2.04 -11.68 -11.87
N GLY A 20 3.36 -11.90 -11.94
CA GLY A 20 4.06 -12.70 -10.96
C GLY A 20 3.72 -12.18 -9.58
N GLU A 21 3.13 -13.04 -8.76
CA GLU A 21 3.17 -12.92 -7.31
C GLU A 21 4.66 -12.96 -6.95
N SER A 22 5.27 -11.78 -6.91
CA SER A 22 6.57 -11.58 -6.28
C SER A 22 6.39 -12.01 -4.85
N ALA A 23 6.92 -13.19 -4.51
CA ALA A 23 7.00 -13.71 -3.16
C ALA A 23 7.41 -12.57 -2.23
N GLY A 24 6.43 -12.08 -1.46
CA GLY A 24 6.58 -10.89 -0.65
C GLY A 24 7.58 -11.18 0.44
N THR A 25 8.83 -10.77 0.24
CA THR A 25 9.68 -10.40 1.37
C THR A 25 8.84 -9.48 2.24
N ASP A 26 8.53 -9.92 3.46
CA ASP A 26 7.75 -9.16 4.42
C ASP A 26 8.54 -7.89 4.75
N ASP A 27 8.38 -6.85 3.92
CA ASP A 27 9.06 -5.58 4.13
C ASP A 27 8.48 -5.00 5.41
N LYS A 28 9.28 -5.09 6.47
CA LYS A 28 8.98 -4.52 7.79
C LYS A 28 8.58 -3.04 7.71
N PHE A 29 8.94 -2.35 6.63
CA PHE A 29 8.63 -0.93 6.38
C PHE A 29 7.77 -0.71 5.13
N SER A 30 6.90 -1.68 4.81
CA SER A 30 5.97 -1.56 3.69
C SER A 30 5.06 -0.33 3.85
N LEU A 31 4.69 0.28 2.72
CA LEU A 31 3.78 1.43 2.71
C LEU A 31 2.42 1.09 3.34
N GLU A 32 1.91 -0.11 3.08
CA GLU A 32 0.66 -0.60 3.63
C GLU A 32 0.67 -0.62 5.16
N LYS A 33 1.73 -1.18 5.77
CA LYS A 33 1.89 -1.20 7.24
C LYS A 33 1.98 0.22 7.80
N ALA A 34 2.68 1.12 7.11
CA ALA A 34 2.79 2.52 7.53
C ALA A 34 1.42 3.23 7.50
N ILE A 35 0.62 3.02 6.45
CA ILE A 35 -0.73 3.59 6.33
C ILE A 35 -1.66 3.00 7.41
N ALA A 36 -1.56 1.71 7.70
CA ALA A 36 -2.35 1.08 8.78
C ALA A 36 -2.05 1.72 10.15
N ILE A 37 -0.78 2.00 10.45
CA ILE A 37 -0.38 2.73 11.67
C ILE A 37 -0.95 4.16 11.66
N LEU A 38 -0.89 4.86 10.52
CA LEU A 38 -1.43 6.21 10.38
C LEU A 38 -2.94 6.25 10.63
N ASN A 39 -3.70 5.29 10.09
CA ASN A 39 -5.14 5.14 10.33
C ASN A 39 -5.49 4.91 11.81
N GLY A 40 -4.54 4.46 12.64
CA GLY A 40 -4.71 4.35 14.09
C GLY A 40 -4.85 5.70 14.80
N HIS A 41 -4.47 6.81 14.16
CA HIS A 41 -4.57 8.17 14.69
C HIS A 41 -5.92 8.81 14.35
N LYS A 42 -6.99 8.37 15.04
CA LYS A 42 -8.38 8.80 14.76
C LYS A 42 -8.65 10.30 14.94
N ASP A 43 -7.87 10.98 15.76
CA ASP A 43 -8.02 12.41 16.04
C ASP A 43 -7.24 13.30 15.06
N LEU A 44 -6.60 12.71 14.05
CA LEU A 44 -5.83 13.45 13.05
C LEU A 44 -6.77 14.08 12.03
N ASN A 45 -6.63 15.38 11.77
CA ASN A 45 -7.40 16.04 10.71
C ASN A 45 -6.97 15.56 9.31
N ASP A 46 -7.92 15.54 8.38
CA ASP A 46 -7.73 15.01 7.02
C ASP A 46 -6.55 15.64 6.27
N MET A 47 -6.36 16.95 6.38
CA MET A 47 -5.26 17.64 5.72
C MET A 47 -3.89 17.17 6.22
N THR A 48 -3.76 17.00 7.54
CA THR A 48 -2.53 16.47 8.14
C THR A 48 -2.35 15.01 7.76
N PHE A 49 -3.43 14.22 7.73
CA PHE A 49 -3.40 12.84 7.26
C PHE A 49 -2.83 12.75 5.84
N PHE A 50 -3.35 13.53 4.88
CA PHE A 50 -2.89 13.50 3.50
C PHE A 50 -1.43 13.94 3.35
N LYS A 51 -1.00 14.97 4.09
CA LYS A 51 0.41 15.41 4.09
C LYS A 51 1.33 14.32 4.62
N VAL A 52 0.97 13.68 5.73
CA VAL A 52 1.75 12.58 6.31
C VAL A 52 1.78 11.38 5.37
N GLN A 53 0.62 10.99 4.81
CA GLN A 53 0.53 9.91 3.83
C GLN A 53 1.44 10.17 2.62
N LYS A 54 1.47 11.40 2.09
CA LYS A 54 2.37 11.81 1.00
C LYS A 54 3.84 11.62 1.39
N LYS A 55 4.24 12.01 2.61
CA LYS A 55 5.61 11.79 3.13
C LYS A 55 5.94 10.30 3.25
N LEU A 56 4.98 9.45 3.60
CA LEU A 56 5.19 8.00 3.70
C LEU A 56 5.50 7.34 2.34
N TYR A 57 5.35 7.99 1.19
CA TYR A 57 5.91 7.42 -0.05
C TYR A 57 7.45 7.41 -0.04
N ASN A 58 8.08 8.31 0.71
CA ASN A 58 9.52 8.27 0.96
C ASN A 58 9.87 7.17 1.98
N ARG A 59 10.81 6.30 1.63
CA ARG A 59 11.19 5.14 2.45
C ARG A 59 11.81 5.53 3.80
N GLU A 60 12.64 6.56 3.85
CA GLU A 60 13.27 7.01 5.09
C GLU A 60 12.24 7.60 6.06
N ALA A 61 11.30 8.37 5.52
CA ALA A 61 10.15 8.88 6.28
C ALA A 61 9.29 7.74 6.84
N ARG A 62 9.05 6.67 6.07
CA ARG A 62 8.35 5.48 6.60
C ARG A 62 9.12 4.82 7.74
N ILE A 63 10.42 4.60 7.55
CA ILE A 63 11.27 3.98 8.57
C ILE A 63 11.21 4.79 9.86
N PHE A 64 11.39 6.11 9.77
CA PHE A 64 11.24 7.01 10.92
C PHE A 64 9.87 6.86 11.57
N PHE A 65 8.79 7.04 10.80
CA PHE A 65 7.41 6.95 11.31
C PHE A 65 7.11 5.63 12.02
N MET A 66 7.56 4.51 11.46
CA MET A 66 7.27 3.17 12.00
C MET A 66 8.14 2.79 13.20
N THR A 67 9.28 3.44 13.42
CA THR A 67 10.25 3.05 14.47
C THR A 67 10.28 3.98 15.67
N VAL A 68 9.87 5.24 15.52
CA VAL A 68 9.90 6.20 16.63
C VAL A 68 8.76 5.98 17.62
N SER A 69 8.98 6.43 18.87
CA SER A 69 7.95 6.40 19.90
C SER A 69 6.71 7.22 19.51
N ASN A 70 5.55 6.87 20.06
CA ASN A 70 4.30 7.55 19.74
C ASN A 70 4.32 9.06 20.03
N ASN A 71 5.05 9.52 21.04
CA ASN A 71 5.20 10.95 21.33
C ASN A 71 5.97 11.67 20.21
N ARG A 72 7.08 11.09 19.74
CA ARG A 72 7.86 11.67 18.62
C ARG A 72 7.09 11.59 17.31
N LYS A 73 6.32 10.52 17.10
CA LYS A 73 5.42 10.37 15.95
C LYS A 73 4.37 11.47 15.90
N LYS A 74 3.70 11.75 17.04
CA LYS A 74 2.73 12.86 17.16
C LYS A 74 3.38 14.20 16.85
N ALA A 75 4.51 14.50 17.49
CA ALA A 75 5.25 15.74 17.24
C ALA A 75 5.68 15.89 15.76
N TRP A 76 6.05 14.80 15.10
CA TRP A 76 6.39 14.80 13.69
C TRP A 76 5.18 15.08 12.79
N MET A 77 4.02 14.50 13.10
CA MET A 77 2.78 14.80 12.36
C MET A 77 2.34 16.26 12.56
N GLU A 78 2.48 16.81 13.78
CA GLU A 78 2.23 18.23 14.05
C GLU A 78 3.20 19.15 13.33
N PHE A 79 4.46 18.74 13.19
CA PHE A 79 5.45 19.45 12.38
C PHE A 79 5.04 19.47 10.90
N ILE A 80 4.66 18.32 10.34
CA ILE A 80 4.18 18.21 8.95
C ILE A 80 2.91 19.04 8.71
N ALA A 81 1.99 19.08 9.69
CA ALA A 81 0.75 19.86 9.56
C ALA A 81 1.04 21.34 9.23
N LYS A 82 2.16 21.87 9.73
CA LYS A 82 2.59 23.27 9.56
C LYS A 82 3.40 23.52 8.29
N GLU A 83 3.85 22.47 7.59
CA GLU A 83 4.52 22.65 6.29
C GLU A 83 3.52 23.21 5.27
N SER A 84 3.94 24.19 4.49
CA SER A 84 3.21 24.62 3.28
C SER A 84 3.28 23.53 2.21
N ASP A 85 2.27 23.47 1.34
CA ASP A 85 2.16 22.44 0.28
C ASP A 85 3.26 22.51 -0.80
#